data_AF-A0A7X3WLJ4-F1
#
_entry.id   AF-A0A7X3WLJ4-F1
#
_cell.length_a   1.000
_cell.length_b   1.000
_cell.length_c   1.000
_cell.angle_alpha   90.00
_cell.angle_beta   90.00
_cell.angle_gamma   90.00
#
_symmetry.space_group_name_H-M   'P 1'
#
loop_
_entity.id
_entity.type
_entity.pdbx_description
1 polymer ?
#
loop_
_entity_poly.entity_id
_entity_poly.type
_entity_poly.pdbx_seq_one_letter_code
_entity_poly.pdbx_strand_id
1 'polypeptide(L)'
;MPIQENALNSALAEALATHDVHAVPEQTRRKTGAKRCDVQIRLKHGDRYFTAVECKIGQGPVQKREAVEDAQRWLREGDCWNSIALCYPDRLSEDSNLGTSKTLLEVATDLLMARVNQGGIIGRWHTGNLADLVKLSNDIGANETYAITDVLKRAIMDASEQIDERTGRDLAQALELPWDPPARA
;
A
#
# COMPACT_ATOMS: atom_id res chain seq x y z
N MET A 1 -8.85 13.09 13.30
CA MET A 1 -8.88 13.60 11.93
C MET A 1 -10.07 14.53 11.74
N PRO A 2 -9.93 15.61 10.96
CA PRO A 2 -11.07 16.41 10.51
C PRO A 2 -11.97 15.56 9.61
N ILE A 3 -13.30 15.77 9.68
CA ILE A 3 -14.32 15.02 8.90
C ILE A 3 -14.02 15.04 7.38
N GLN A 4 -13.41 16.12 6.91
CA GLN A 4 -13.12 16.35 5.50
C GLN A 4 -11.97 15.50 4.95
N GLU A 5 -10.92 15.25 5.75
CA GLU A 5 -9.79 14.41 5.34
C GLU A 5 -10.26 12.96 5.12
N ASN A 6 -11.15 12.46 5.99
CA ASN A 6 -11.76 11.15 5.82
C ASN A 6 -12.59 11.04 4.53
N ALA A 7 -13.32 12.10 4.16
CA ALA A 7 -14.11 12.14 2.93
C ALA A 7 -13.20 12.10 1.69
N LEU A 8 -12.10 12.87 1.71
CA LEU A 8 -11.10 12.84 0.64
C LEU A 8 -10.39 11.49 0.54
N ASN A 9 -10.03 10.87 1.66
CA ASN A 9 -9.42 9.54 1.68
C ASN A 9 -10.38 8.47 1.12
N SER A 10 -11.68 8.59 1.42
CA SER A 10 -12.70 7.70 0.84
C SER A 10 -12.85 7.92 -0.67
N ALA A 11 -12.91 9.18 -1.11
CA ALA A 11 -12.96 9.53 -2.53
C ALA A 11 -11.71 9.06 -3.29
N LEU A 12 -10.52 9.16 -2.67
CA LEU A 12 -9.26 8.66 -3.21
C LEU A 12 -9.32 7.15 -3.42
N ALA A 13 -9.78 6.39 -2.42
CA ALA A 13 -9.92 4.95 -2.54
C ALA A 13 -10.91 4.54 -3.63
N GLU A 14 -12.05 5.24 -3.74
CA GLU A 14 -13.02 5.02 -4.82
C GLU A 14 -12.47 5.36 -6.21
N ALA A 15 -11.64 6.40 -6.31
CA ALA A 15 -10.97 6.76 -7.57
C ALA A 15 -9.89 5.74 -7.93
N LEU A 16 -9.12 5.23 -6.97
CA LEU A 16 -8.17 4.14 -7.23
C LEU A 16 -8.86 2.85 -7.69
N ALA A 17 -10.06 2.56 -7.16
CA ALA A 17 -10.85 1.41 -7.59
C ALA A 17 -11.30 1.50 -9.07
N THR A 18 -11.52 2.70 -9.63
CA THR A 18 -11.81 2.84 -11.08
C THR A 18 -10.58 2.54 -11.94
N HIS A 19 -9.38 2.60 -11.36
CA HIS A 19 -8.11 2.21 -11.98
C HIS A 19 -7.70 0.76 -11.66
N ASP A 20 -8.66 -0.10 -11.28
CA ASP A 20 -8.44 -1.52 -11.00
C ASP A 20 -7.46 -1.80 -9.82
N VAL A 21 -7.30 -0.79 -8.95
CA VAL A 21 -6.52 -0.88 -7.72
C VAL A 21 -7.45 -1.12 -6.53
N HIS A 22 -7.21 -2.20 -5.79
CA HIS A 22 -8.00 -2.49 -4.59
C HIS A 22 -7.53 -1.59 -3.43
N ALA A 23 -8.19 -0.44 -3.28
CA ALA A 23 -7.93 0.53 -2.23
C ALA A 23 -9.03 0.49 -1.16
N VAL A 24 -8.63 0.53 0.11
CA VAL A 24 -9.54 0.52 1.26
C VAL A 24 -9.22 1.75 2.11
N PRO A 25 -10.15 2.72 2.24
CA PRO A 25 -9.93 3.87 3.11
C PRO A 25 -10.04 3.43 4.58
N GLU A 26 -9.58 4.28 5.51
CA GLU A 26 -9.79 4.05 6.94
C GLU A 26 -11.29 3.90 7.24
N GLN A 27 -11.74 2.67 7.45
CA GLN A 27 -13.08 2.44 7.99
C GLN A 27 -13.03 2.65 9.49
N THR A 28 -13.87 3.56 9.97
CA THR A 28 -14.12 3.91 11.37
C THR A 28 -14.70 2.74 12.20
N ARG A 29 -14.07 1.56 12.20
CA ARG A 29 -14.41 0.50 13.15
C ARG A 29 -13.71 0.79 14.47
N ARG A 30 -14.37 1.64 15.26
CA ARG A 30 -14.26 1.67 16.73
C ARG A 30 -14.27 0.22 17.24
N LYS A 31 -13.14 -0.23 17.82
CA LYS A 31 -13.12 -1.20 18.94
C LYS A 31 -11.73 -1.49 19.53
N THR A 32 -10.62 -1.10 18.89
CA THR A 32 -9.27 -1.48 19.39
C THR A 32 -8.30 -0.33 19.67
N GLY A 33 -8.66 0.95 19.45
CA GLY A 33 -7.77 2.09 19.76
C GLY A 33 -6.51 2.20 18.89
N ALA A 34 -6.22 1.22 18.04
CA ALA A 34 -5.15 1.28 17.07
C ALA A 34 -5.53 2.21 15.91
N LYS A 35 -4.71 3.25 15.67
CA LYS A 35 -4.82 4.14 14.49
C LYS A 35 -4.68 3.27 13.24
N ARG A 36 -5.60 3.36 12.29
CA ARG A 36 -5.50 2.66 11.00
C ARG A 36 -4.95 3.62 9.95
N CYS A 37 -4.35 3.04 8.91
CA CYS A 37 -3.78 3.81 7.81
C CYS A 37 -4.90 4.54 7.06
N ASP A 38 -4.62 5.77 6.61
CA ASP A 38 -5.61 6.61 5.93
C ASP A 38 -6.20 5.92 4.68
N VAL A 39 -5.34 5.36 3.82
CA VAL A 39 -5.73 4.51 2.69
C VAL A 39 -4.76 3.32 2.55
N GLN A 40 -5.31 2.11 2.51
CA GLN A 40 -4.56 0.89 2.22
C GLN A 40 -4.72 0.50 0.77
N ILE A 41 -3.64 0.40 0.01
CA ILE A 41 -3.64 -0.19 -1.32
C ILE A 41 -3.19 -1.65 -1.22
N ARG A 42 -4.06 -2.59 -1.60
CA ARG A 42 -3.82 -4.03 -1.51
C ARG A 42 -3.56 -4.61 -2.89
N LEU A 43 -2.64 -5.57 -2.95
CA LEU A 43 -2.47 -6.40 -4.14
C LEU A 43 -3.65 -7.36 -4.24
N LYS A 44 -4.14 -7.59 -5.46
CA LYS A 44 -5.30 -8.45 -5.76
C LYS A 44 -5.20 -9.88 -5.20
N HIS A 45 -3.99 -10.36 -4.87
CA HIS A 45 -3.72 -11.73 -4.44
C HIS A 45 -2.95 -11.83 -3.11
N GLY A 46 -2.82 -10.74 -2.35
CA GLY A 46 -2.05 -10.71 -1.10
C GLY A 46 -2.76 -9.97 0.01
N ASP A 47 -3.41 -10.70 0.92
CA ASP A 47 -4.11 -10.10 2.07
C ASP A 47 -3.17 -9.64 3.19
N ARG A 48 -1.89 -10.07 3.18
CA ARG A 48 -0.98 -9.88 4.32
C ARG A 48 -0.22 -8.55 4.28
N TYR A 49 0.05 -8.00 3.10
CA TYR A 49 0.86 -6.79 2.96
C TYR A 49 0.15 -5.78 2.07
N PHE A 50 0.17 -4.52 2.48
CA PHE A 50 -0.45 -3.41 1.76
C PHE A 50 0.52 -2.23 1.63
N THR A 51 0.33 -1.41 0.61
CA THR A 51 0.97 -0.10 0.52
C THR A 51 0.16 0.87 1.39
N ALA A 52 0.79 1.42 2.41
CA ALA A 52 0.18 2.42 3.29
C ALA A 52 0.27 3.81 2.64
N VAL A 53 -0.85 4.48 2.42
CA VAL A 53 -0.89 5.85 1.91
C VAL A 53 -1.41 6.76 3.03
N GLU A 54 -0.53 7.59 3.59
CA GLU A 54 -0.87 8.57 4.63
C GLU A 54 -1.06 9.94 4.00
N CYS A 55 -2.23 10.53 4.26
CA CYS A 55 -2.72 11.68 3.56
C CYS A 55 -2.80 12.90 4.49
N LYS A 56 -2.53 14.09 3.96
CA LYS A 56 -2.79 15.37 4.64
C LYS A 56 -3.42 16.37 3.69
N ILE A 57 -4.39 17.13 4.19
CA ILE A 57 -4.90 18.30 3.47
C ILE A 57 -3.88 19.44 3.54
N GLY A 58 -3.43 19.88 2.37
CA GLY A 58 -2.53 21.00 2.18
C GLY A 58 -1.07 20.60 1.96
N GLN A 59 -0.33 21.48 1.29
CA GLN A 59 1.03 21.18 0.81
C GLN A 59 2.12 21.97 1.54
N GLY A 60 1.81 22.48 2.72
CA GLY A 60 2.74 23.19 3.59
C GLY A 60 3.82 22.28 4.20
N PRO A 61 4.90 22.85 4.75
CA PRO A 61 5.97 22.07 5.39
C PRO A 61 5.49 21.19 6.56
N VAL A 62 4.49 21.67 7.30
CA VAL A 62 3.91 20.94 8.44
C VAL A 62 3.21 19.67 7.96
N GLN A 63 2.33 19.79 6.97
CA GLN A 63 1.59 18.67 6.39
C GLN A 63 2.53 17.63 5.79
N LYS A 64 3.55 18.05 5.03
CA LYS A 64 4.56 17.15 4.47
C LYS A 64 5.28 16.36 5.55
N ARG A 65 5.69 17.03 6.63
CA ARG A 65 6.37 16.39 7.75
C ARG A 65 5.46 15.38 8.44
N GLU A 66 4.23 15.75 8.75
CA GLU A 66 3.25 14.87 9.40
C GLU A 66 2.91 13.65 8.54
N ALA A 67 2.69 13.82 7.23
CA ALA A 67 2.46 12.73 6.30
C ALA A 67 3.62 11.73 6.27
N VAL A 68 4.87 12.22 6.28
CA VAL A 68 6.06 11.37 6.34
C VAL A 68 6.19 10.67 7.68
N GLU A 69 6.01 11.36 8.81
CA GLU A 69 6.10 10.78 10.15
C GLU A 69 5.07 9.64 10.33
N ASP A 70 3.85 9.86 9.87
CA ASP A 70 2.77 8.86 9.87
C ASP A 70 3.11 7.67 8.95
N ALA A 71 3.60 7.93 7.73
CA ALA A 71 4.00 6.89 6.78
C ALA A 71 5.15 6.01 7.32
N GLN A 72 6.15 6.63 7.95
CA GLN A 72 7.26 5.91 8.57
C GLN A 72 6.81 5.02 9.74
N ARG A 73 5.78 5.41 10.49
CA ARG A 73 5.28 4.61 11.61
C ARG A 73 4.84 3.22 11.12
N TRP A 74 4.10 3.15 10.02
CA TRP A 74 3.65 1.89 9.43
C TRP A 74 4.78 0.96 9.02
N LEU A 75 5.88 1.51 8.52
CA LEU A 75 7.06 0.74 8.14
C LEU A 75 7.86 0.24 9.35
N ARG A 76 7.81 0.97 10.48
CA ARG A 76 8.45 0.55 11.74
C ARG A 76 7.63 -0.50 12.48
N GLU A 77 6.31 -0.42 12.41
CA GLU A 77 5.38 -1.39 13.01
C GLU A 77 5.33 -2.71 12.23
N GLY A 78 5.81 -2.72 10.96
CA GLY A 78 5.92 -3.93 10.14
C GLY A 78 4.63 -4.37 9.47
N ASP A 79 3.59 -3.53 9.52
CA ASP A 79 2.26 -3.81 8.98
C ASP A 79 2.16 -3.57 7.46
N CYS A 80 3.08 -2.78 6.90
CA CYS A 80 3.12 -2.46 5.47
C CYS A 80 4.50 -2.72 4.85
N TRP A 81 4.52 -2.99 3.54
CA TRP A 81 5.75 -3.25 2.77
C TRP A 81 6.25 -2.03 2.01
N ASN A 82 5.35 -1.09 1.72
CA ASN A 82 5.61 0.17 1.04
C ASN A 82 4.76 1.25 1.72
N SER A 83 5.30 2.47 1.80
CA SER A 83 4.52 3.60 2.31
C SER A 83 4.74 4.85 1.49
N ILE A 84 3.65 5.59 1.30
CA ILE A 84 3.58 6.81 0.50
C ILE A 84 2.99 7.89 1.39
N ALA A 85 3.71 9.02 1.48
CA ALA A 85 3.15 10.25 2.02
C ALA A 85 2.48 11.02 0.88
N LEU A 86 1.25 11.48 1.08
CA LEU A 86 0.45 12.20 0.09
C LEU A 86 -0.11 13.49 0.70
N CYS A 87 -0.01 14.59 -0.03
CA CYS A 87 -0.58 15.87 0.34
C CYS A 87 -1.55 16.35 -0.75
N TYR A 88 -2.81 16.52 -0.36
CA TYR A 88 -3.83 17.11 -1.22
C TYR A 88 -3.55 18.61 -1.41
N PRO A 89 -3.83 19.20 -2.58
CA PRO A 89 -3.78 20.65 -2.76
C PRO A 89 -4.87 21.35 -1.92
N ASP A 90 -4.58 22.57 -1.45
CA ASP A 90 -5.44 23.30 -0.51
C ASP A 90 -6.86 23.53 -1.05
N ARG A 91 -7.03 23.65 -2.37
CA ARG A 91 -8.34 23.82 -3.02
C ARG A 91 -9.31 22.67 -2.76
N LEU A 92 -8.82 21.47 -2.42
CA LEU A 92 -9.70 20.33 -2.06
C LEU A 92 -10.24 20.43 -0.64
N SER A 93 -9.72 21.36 0.18
CA SER A 93 -10.17 21.65 1.54
C SER A 93 -11.41 22.55 1.61
N GLU A 94 -11.83 23.13 0.49
CA GLU A 94 -13.00 24.02 0.46
C GLU A 94 -14.29 23.27 0.09
N ASP A 95 -14.16 22.04 -0.44
CA ASP A 95 -15.28 21.27 -0.96
C ASP A 95 -15.77 20.20 0.02
N SER A 96 -17.08 20.18 0.26
CA SER A 96 -17.73 19.34 1.28
C SER A 96 -18.52 18.15 0.69
N ASN A 97 -18.54 18.00 -0.65
CA ASN A 97 -19.29 16.94 -1.33
C ASN A 97 -18.37 15.84 -1.88
N LEU A 98 -18.55 14.61 -1.39
CA LEU A 98 -17.82 13.39 -1.78
C LEU A 98 -17.79 13.14 -3.30
N GLY A 99 -18.92 13.32 -4.00
CA GLY A 99 -18.99 13.09 -5.46
C GLY A 99 -18.15 14.10 -6.25
N THR A 100 -18.14 15.35 -5.78
CA THR A 100 -17.29 16.41 -6.34
C THR A 100 -15.82 16.12 -6.02
N SER A 101 -15.51 15.72 -4.79
CA SER A 101 -14.15 15.35 -4.38
C SER A 101 -13.55 14.23 -5.22
N LYS A 102 -14.32 13.18 -5.55
CA LYS A 102 -13.85 12.11 -6.45
C LYS A 102 -13.52 12.65 -7.83
N THR A 103 -14.44 13.41 -8.43
CA THR A 103 -14.23 14.01 -9.75
C THR A 103 -13.01 14.93 -9.76
N LEU A 104 -12.84 15.73 -8.71
CA LEU A 104 -11.69 16.61 -8.54
C LEU A 104 -10.39 15.84 -8.37
N LEU A 105 -10.39 14.71 -7.68
CA LEU A 105 -9.21 13.83 -7.55
C LEU A 105 -8.85 13.17 -8.87
N GLU A 106 -9.85 12.75 -9.67
CA GLU A 106 -9.62 12.15 -11.00
C GLU A 106 -8.98 13.13 -11.98
N VAL A 107 -9.27 14.44 -11.85
CA VAL A 107 -8.66 15.49 -12.70
C VAL A 107 -7.50 16.23 -12.03
N ALA A 108 -7.20 15.95 -10.76
CA ALA A 108 -6.11 16.60 -10.04
C ALA A 108 -4.77 16.18 -10.65
N THR A 109 -3.97 17.18 -11.02
CA THR A 109 -2.61 17.00 -11.56
C THR A 109 -1.54 17.49 -10.58
N ASP A 110 -1.97 17.92 -9.40
CA ASP A 110 -1.16 18.58 -8.38
C ASP A 110 -1.16 17.84 -7.04
N LEU A 111 -1.39 16.52 -7.03
CA LEU A 111 -1.18 15.70 -5.84
C LEU A 111 0.31 15.65 -5.54
N LEU A 112 0.71 16.05 -4.34
CA LEU A 112 2.11 16.02 -3.94
C LEU A 112 2.37 14.73 -3.17
N MET A 113 3.31 13.90 -3.64
CA MET A 113 3.56 12.58 -3.08
C MET A 113 5.04 12.26 -2.97
N ALA A 114 5.37 11.39 -2.03
CA ALA A 114 6.72 10.92 -1.79
C ALA A 114 6.67 9.47 -1.31
N ARG A 115 7.57 8.64 -1.84
CA ARG A 115 7.84 7.32 -1.25
C ARG A 115 8.59 7.52 0.06
N VAL A 116 8.27 6.69 1.05
CA VAL A 116 8.84 6.76 2.38
C VAL A 116 9.47 5.42 2.72
N ASN A 117 10.66 5.45 3.35
CA ASN A 117 11.27 4.32 4.05
C ASN A 117 11.36 4.64 5.56
N GLN A 118 11.88 3.71 6.37
CA GLN A 118 12.05 3.92 7.81
C GLN A 118 12.92 5.15 8.17
N GLY A 119 13.80 5.61 7.26
CA GLY A 119 14.70 6.75 7.44
C GLY A 119 14.18 8.09 6.89
N GLY A 120 13.12 8.10 6.08
CA GLY A 120 12.54 9.33 5.53
C GLY A 120 12.03 9.16 4.12
N ILE A 121 12.08 10.24 3.34
CA ILE A 121 11.69 10.24 1.93
C ILE A 121 12.75 9.51 1.10
N ILE A 122 12.31 8.65 0.19
CA ILE A 122 13.15 8.09 -0.87
C ILE A 122 13.09 9.03 -2.07
N GLY A 123 14.22 9.65 -2.42
CA GLY A 123 14.30 10.60 -3.51
C GLY A 123 13.74 11.98 -3.13
N ARG A 124 12.67 12.42 -3.80
CA ARG A 124 12.07 13.75 -3.60
C ARG A 124 10.55 13.70 -3.63
N TRP A 125 9.92 14.67 -2.98
CA TRP A 125 8.52 15.00 -3.28
C TRP A 125 8.37 15.27 -4.77
N HIS A 126 7.30 14.74 -5.35
CA HIS A 126 6.94 15.00 -6.73
C HIS A 126 5.45 15.33 -6.79
N THR A 127 5.12 16.15 -7.77
CA THR A 127 3.75 16.53 -8.09
C THR A 127 3.25 15.63 -9.21
N GLY A 128 2.06 15.06 -9.07
CA GLY A 128 1.48 14.18 -10.08
C GLY A 128 -0.02 13.97 -9.89
N ASN A 129 -0.54 12.89 -10.46
CA ASN A 129 -1.95 12.53 -10.46
C ASN A 129 -2.20 11.10 -9.96
N LEU A 130 -3.45 10.63 -10.03
CA LEU A 130 -3.79 9.26 -9.60
C LEU A 130 -3.00 8.17 -10.33
N ALA A 131 -2.73 8.33 -11.63
CA ALA A 131 -1.96 7.33 -12.38
C ALA A 131 -0.51 7.24 -11.87
N ASP A 132 0.08 8.34 -11.42
CA ASP A 132 1.40 8.35 -10.79
C ASP A 132 1.34 7.67 -9.41
N LEU A 133 0.29 7.91 -8.63
CA LEU A 133 0.07 7.22 -7.36
C LEU A 133 -0.04 5.70 -7.54
N VAL A 134 -0.80 5.25 -8.55
CA VAL A 134 -0.92 3.83 -8.91
C VAL A 134 0.44 3.24 -9.28
N LYS A 135 1.25 3.96 -10.07
CA LYS A 135 2.61 3.51 -10.42
C LYS A 135 3.47 3.36 -9.16
N LEU A 136 3.48 4.35 -8.26
CA LEU A 136 4.26 4.30 -7.02
C LEU A 136 3.82 3.19 -6.07
N SER A 137 2.50 2.92 -6.03
CA SER A 137 1.97 1.87 -5.16
C SER A 137 2.33 0.47 -5.65
N ASN A 138 2.48 0.31 -6.97
CA ASN A 138 2.89 -0.92 -7.63
C ASN A 138 4.41 -1.08 -7.75
N ASP A 139 5.14 0.02 -7.68
CA ASP A 139 6.60 0.02 -7.71
C ASP A 139 7.12 -0.65 -6.42
N ILE A 140 7.89 -1.73 -6.55
CA ILE A 140 8.40 -2.53 -5.43
C ILE A 140 9.66 -1.82 -4.93
N GLY A 141 9.54 -0.90 -3.98
CA GLY A 141 10.68 -0.02 -3.67
C GLY A 141 10.58 0.73 -2.35
N ALA A 142 10.67 0.00 -1.25
CA ALA A 142 11.08 0.59 0.03
C ALA A 142 11.68 -0.45 0.98
N ASN A 143 11.22 -1.71 0.92
CA ASN A 143 11.70 -2.84 1.74
C ASN A 143 12.13 -4.04 0.85
N GLU A 144 13.06 -3.81 -0.09
CA GLU A 144 13.58 -4.83 -1.03
C GLU A 144 13.97 -6.16 -0.35
N THR A 145 14.48 -6.11 0.89
CA THR A 145 15.02 -7.27 1.59
C THR A 145 13.96 -8.25 2.14
N TYR A 146 12.82 -7.73 2.62
CA TYR A 146 11.76 -8.60 3.19
C TYR A 146 10.86 -9.19 2.10
N ALA A 147 10.63 -8.46 1.00
CA ALA A 147 9.78 -8.91 -0.10
C ALA A 147 10.45 -9.93 -1.02
N ILE A 148 11.73 -9.80 -1.38
CA ILE A 148 12.38 -10.82 -2.22
C ILE A 148 12.34 -12.17 -1.50
N THR A 149 12.60 -12.19 -0.21
CA THR A 149 12.63 -13.44 0.56
C THR A 149 11.25 -14.06 0.74
N ASP A 150 10.21 -13.27 1.02
CA ASP A 150 8.85 -13.80 1.23
C ASP A 150 8.07 -14.03 -0.08
N VAL A 151 8.29 -13.23 -1.12
CA VAL A 151 7.77 -13.47 -2.48
C VAL A 151 8.46 -14.68 -3.10
N LEU A 152 9.78 -14.84 -2.94
CA LEU A 152 10.47 -16.08 -3.36
C LEU A 152 9.97 -17.28 -2.57
N LYS A 153 9.88 -17.19 -1.23
CA LYS A 153 9.31 -18.28 -0.42
C LYS A 153 7.92 -18.66 -0.89
N ARG A 154 7.07 -17.68 -1.22
CA ARG A 154 5.71 -17.94 -1.67
C ARG A 154 5.65 -18.49 -3.09
N ALA A 155 6.44 -17.95 -4.02
CA ALA A 155 6.56 -18.53 -5.36
C ALA A 155 7.09 -19.98 -5.30
N ILE A 156 8.00 -20.28 -4.37
CA ILE A 156 8.49 -21.64 -4.10
C ILE A 156 7.38 -22.50 -3.49
N MET A 157 6.61 -22.00 -2.53
CA MET A 157 5.49 -22.74 -1.93
C MET A 157 4.38 -23.02 -2.95
N ASP A 158 3.96 -22.01 -3.72
CA ASP A 158 2.94 -22.13 -4.76
C ASP A 158 3.42 -23.08 -5.89
N ALA A 159 4.70 -23.04 -6.24
CA ALA A 159 5.29 -24.01 -7.17
C ALA A 159 5.36 -25.42 -6.56
N SER A 160 5.65 -25.54 -5.27
CA SER A 160 5.67 -26.82 -4.54
C SER A 160 4.27 -27.42 -4.38
N GLU A 161 3.23 -26.60 -4.28
CA GLU A 161 1.82 -27.03 -4.28
C GLU A 161 1.34 -27.47 -5.67
N GLN A 162 1.94 -26.94 -6.74
CA GLN A 162 1.68 -27.36 -8.13
C GLN A 162 2.48 -28.59 -8.56
N ILE A 163 3.56 -28.90 -7.84
CA ILE A 163 4.27 -30.16 -7.96
C ILE A 163 3.41 -31.22 -7.29
N ASP A 164 2.78 -32.10 -8.08
CA ASP A 164 2.07 -33.23 -7.51
C ASP A 164 3.04 -34.08 -6.63
N GLU A 165 2.49 -34.72 -5.60
CA GLU A 165 3.28 -35.45 -4.59
C GLU A 165 4.22 -36.49 -5.22
N ARG A 166 3.86 -36.97 -6.42
CA ARG A 166 4.66 -37.88 -7.25
C ARG A 166 5.88 -37.18 -7.88
N THR A 167 5.68 -36.02 -8.50
CA THR A 167 6.73 -35.21 -9.11
C THR A 167 7.70 -34.68 -8.06
N GLY A 168 7.20 -34.33 -6.86
CA GLY A 168 8.02 -33.91 -5.73
C GLY A 168 8.93 -35.03 -5.23
N ARG A 169 8.38 -36.24 -5.11
CA ARG A 169 9.14 -37.46 -4.76
C ARG A 169 10.18 -37.82 -5.83
N ASP A 170 9.79 -37.80 -7.11
CA ASP A 170 10.66 -38.15 -8.24
C ASP A 170 11.85 -37.19 -8.35
N LEU A 171 11.64 -35.89 -8.10
CA LEU A 171 12.69 -34.88 -8.10
C LEU A 171 13.64 -35.00 -6.91
N ALA A 172 13.12 -35.25 -5.70
CA ALA A 172 13.94 -35.47 -4.51
C ALA A 172 14.83 -36.71 -4.66
N GLN A 173 14.30 -37.77 -5.28
CA GLN A 173 15.04 -39.00 -5.53
C GLN A 173 16.14 -38.81 -6.60
N ALA A 174 15.89 -38.01 -7.64
CA ALA A 174 16.88 -37.67 -8.66
C ALA A 174 18.03 -36.80 -8.13
N LEU A 175 17.78 -36.03 -7.07
CA LEU A 175 18.76 -35.12 -6.45
C LEU A 175 19.38 -35.67 -5.14
N GLU A 176 19.04 -36.91 -4.76
CA GLU A 176 19.47 -37.56 -3.51
C GLU A 176 19.14 -36.74 -2.23
N LEU A 177 18.03 -36.00 -2.26
CA LEU A 177 17.58 -35.19 -1.12
C LEU A 177 16.57 -35.95 -0.26
N PRO A 178 16.57 -35.77 1.08
CA PRO A 178 15.52 -36.30 1.94
C PRO A 178 14.17 -35.64 1.60
N TRP A 179 13.13 -36.46 1.44
CA TRP A 179 11.76 -36.01 1.13
C TRP A 179 10.82 -36.27 2.30
N ASP A 180 10.16 -35.21 2.77
CA ASP A 180 9.00 -35.27 3.67
C ASP A 180 7.79 -34.66 2.97
N PRO A 181 6.66 -35.39 2.84
CA PRO A 181 5.46 -34.84 2.21
C PRO A 181 4.88 -33.69 3.06
N PRO A 182 4.35 -32.62 2.43
CA PRO A 182 3.71 -31.53 3.17
C PRO A 182 2.52 -32.07 3.98
N ALA A 183 2.46 -31.71 5.27
CA ALA A 183 1.37 -32.10 6.14
C ALA A 183 0.05 -31.52 5.59
N ARG A 184 -0.87 -32.39 5.17
CA ARG A 184 -2.18 -31.98 4.67
C ARG A 184 -2.97 -31.34 5.82
N ALA A 185 -3.37 -30.08 5.65
CA ALA A 185 -4.25 -29.36 6.56
C ALA A 185 -5.68 -29.90 6.52
#